data_AF-A0A3D4WXT7-F1
#
_entry.id   AF-A0A3D4WXT7-F1
#
_cell.length_a   1.000
_cell.length_b   1.000
_cell.length_c   1.000
_cell.angle_alpha   90.00
_cell.angle_beta   90.00
_cell.angle_gamma   90.00
#
_symmetry.space_group_name_H-M   'P 1'
#
loop_
_entity.id
_entity.type
_entity.pdbx_description
1 polymer ?
#
loop_
_entity_poly.entity_id
_entity_poly.type
_entity_poly.pdbx_seq_one_letter_code
_entity_poly.pdbx_strand_id
1 'polypeptide(L)'
;IGVTWRDGAGVTLGSRTGTSFPTNDYGIVRYNTSYTNHPGAIANGQDITSAGNAFVGQSVRRHGSTTGNRGGSVTGLNATVNYPQGTVYQMIRTNVCAEPGDSGGPLYAGSTALGLTSGGSGNCSSGGTTFFQPVIEVLNRYGVSVY
;
A
#
# COMPACT_ATOMS: atom_id res chain seq x y z
N ILE A 1 9.09 1.22 -8.71
CA ILE A 1 8.28 2.48 -8.69
C ILE A 1 8.81 3.50 -9.69
N GLY A 2 7.92 4.21 -10.41
CA GLY A 2 8.28 5.24 -11.40
C GLY A 2 8.88 6.53 -10.81
N VAL A 3 9.53 7.34 -11.64
CA VAL A 3 10.23 8.58 -11.23
C VAL A 3 9.28 9.79 -11.20
N THR A 4 8.47 9.98 -12.24
CA THR A 4 7.50 11.06 -12.38
C THR A 4 6.11 10.47 -12.50
N TRP A 5 5.17 11.00 -11.72
CA TRP A 5 3.77 10.56 -11.70
C TRP A 5 2.91 11.59 -12.42
N ARG A 6 1.98 11.09 -13.25
CA ARG A 6 1.08 11.89 -14.08
C ARG A 6 -0.36 11.38 -13.96
N ASP A 7 -1.32 12.25 -14.20
CA ASP A 7 -2.71 11.86 -14.41
C ASP A 7 -2.96 11.35 -15.84
N GLY A 8 -4.21 10.99 -16.14
CA GLY A 8 -4.63 10.53 -17.47
C GLY A 8 -4.57 11.60 -18.57
N ALA A 9 -4.46 12.89 -18.21
CA ALA A 9 -4.24 13.99 -19.16
C ALA A 9 -2.74 14.31 -19.35
N GLY A 10 -1.85 13.60 -18.64
CA GLY A 10 -0.41 13.80 -18.70
C GLY A 10 0.13 14.91 -17.78
N VAL A 11 -0.71 15.53 -16.95
CA VAL A 11 -0.29 16.57 -16.00
C VAL A 11 0.60 15.94 -14.93
N THR A 12 1.77 16.54 -14.65
CA THR A 12 2.67 16.05 -13.60
C THR A 12 2.07 16.29 -12.21
N LEU A 13 1.65 15.21 -11.56
CA LEU A 13 1.15 15.20 -10.19
C LEU A 13 2.30 15.37 -9.19
N GLY A 14 3.45 14.73 -9.46
CA GLY A 14 4.59 14.77 -8.54
C GLY A 14 5.78 13.92 -9.00
N SER A 15 6.82 13.92 -8.18
CA SER A 15 8.07 13.16 -8.43
C SER A 15 8.47 12.35 -7.21
N ARG A 16 9.04 11.17 -7.46
CA ARG A 16 9.54 10.27 -6.42
C ARG A 16 10.71 10.90 -5.66
N THR A 17 10.58 11.03 -4.35
CA THR A 17 11.63 11.54 -3.45
C THR A 17 12.33 10.45 -2.65
N GLY A 18 11.81 9.22 -2.66
CA GLY A 18 12.46 8.07 -2.03
C GLY A 18 11.84 6.74 -2.44
N THR A 19 12.60 5.65 -2.27
CA THR A 19 12.14 4.26 -2.46
C THR A 19 13.08 3.28 -1.78
N SER A 20 12.58 2.11 -1.41
CA SER A 20 13.36 0.95 -0.98
C SER A 20 12.72 -0.31 -1.57
N PHE A 21 13.47 -1.01 -2.41
CA PHE A 21 13.14 -2.34 -2.94
C PHE A 21 14.42 -2.96 -3.57
N PRO A 22 14.78 -4.23 -3.28
CA PRO A 22 14.16 -5.16 -2.33
C PRO A 22 14.49 -4.77 -0.85
N THR A 23 14.56 -5.74 0.06
CA THR A 23 14.60 -5.61 1.53
C THR A 23 13.28 -5.12 2.13
N ASN A 24 12.76 -4.02 1.60
CA ASN A 24 11.44 -3.46 1.89
C ASN A 24 10.66 -3.34 0.56
N ASP A 25 9.40 -2.88 0.58
CA ASP A 25 8.70 -2.50 -0.66
C ASP A 25 7.87 -1.22 -0.49
N TYR A 26 8.50 -0.08 -0.75
CA TYR A 26 7.82 1.22 -0.78
C TYR A 26 8.50 2.26 -1.68
N GLY A 27 7.76 3.35 -1.91
CA GLY A 27 8.32 4.62 -2.31
C GLY A 27 7.43 5.78 -1.89
N ILE A 28 8.01 6.97 -1.85
CA ILE A 28 7.34 8.22 -1.50
C ILE A 28 7.44 9.18 -2.68
N VAL A 29 6.32 9.84 -2.97
CA VAL A 29 6.17 10.81 -4.06
C VAL A 29 5.83 12.15 -3.42
N ARG A 30 6.56 13.20 -3.79
CA ARG A 30 6.22 14.57 -3.43
C ARG A 30 5.35 15.16 -4.53
N TYR A 31 4.15 15.61 -4.16
CA TYR A 31 3.28 16.36 -5.08
C TYR A 31 3.98 17.63 -5.58
N ASN A 32 3.67 18.01 -6.82
CA ASN A 32 4.05 19.30 -7.37
C ASN A 32 3.32 20.41 -6.60
N THR A 33 3.96 21.57 -6.40
CA THR A 33 3.35 22.71 -5.66
C THR A 33 2.10 23.28 -6.35
N SER A 34 1.93 23.01 -7.65
CA SER A 34 0.70 23.33 -8.40
C SER A 34 -0.47 22.38 -8.11
N TYR A 35 -0.25 21.24 -7.44
CA TYR A 35 -1.27 20.24 -7.13
C TYR A 35 -1.65 20.33 -5.65
N THR A 36 -2.68 21.10 -5.35
CA THR A 36 -3.15 21.38 -3.97
C THR A 36 -4.27 20.47 -3.49
N ASN A 37 -4.92 19.72 -4.40
CA ASN A 37 -6.03 18.83 -4.08
C ASN A 37 -5.55 17.39 -3.85
N HIS A 38 -4.96 17.14 -2.69
CA HIS A 38 -4.49 15.82 -2.25
C HIS A 38 -5.15 15.43 -0.91
N PRO A 39 -6.44 15.04 -0.89
CA PRO A 39 -7.11 14.63 0.34
C PRO A 39 -6.45 13.38 0.92
N GLY A 40 -6.42 13.27 2.26
CA GLY A 40 -5.96 12.07 2.98
C GLY A 40 -6.97 10.92 2.95
N ALA A 41 -7.56 10.68 1.79
CA ALA A 41 -8.62 9.71 1.58
C ALA A 41 -8.27 8.73 0.45
N ILE A 42 -8.78 7.51 0.57
CA ILE A 42 -8.71 6.49 -0.47
C ILE A 42 -9.70 6.85 -1.59
N ALA A 43 -9.41 6.44 -2.84
CA ALA A 43 -10.24 6.71 -4.01
C ALA A 43 -11.73 6.32 -3.91
N ASN A 44 -12.11 5.46 -2.94
CA ASN A 44 -13.51 5.13 -2.64
C ASN A 44 -14.17 6.08 -1.61
N GLY A 45 -13.55 7.21 -1.28
CA GLY A 45 -14.03 8.19 -0.29
C GLY A 45 -13.77 7.83 1.18
N GLN A 46 -13.00 6.77 1.47
CA GLN A 46 -12.63 6.45 2.85
C GLN A 46 -11.57 7.42 3.36
N ASP A 47 -11.92 8.22 4.36
CA ASP A 47 -11.00 9.12 5.05
C ASP A 47 -10.06 8.37 6.02
N ILE A 48 -8.78 8.75 6.05
CA ILE A 48 -7.68 8.04 6.75
C ILE A 48 -6.97 9.01 7.71
N THR A 49 -7.54 9.16 8.90
CA THR A 49 -7.07 10.08 9.95
C THR A 49 -5.94 9.53 10.83
N SER A 50 -5.55 8.26 10.67
CA SER A 50 -4.55 7.62 11.53
C SER A 50 -3.72 6.55 10.79
N ALA A 51 -2.60 6.17 11.38
CA ALA A 51 -1.81 5.01 10.96
C ALA A 51 -1.52 4.12 12.18
N GLY A 52 -1.40 2.81 11.97
CA GLY A 52 -1.16 1.85 13.04
C GLY A 52 -0.53 0.55 12.57
N ASN A 53 -0.09 -0.26 13.53
CA ASN A 53 0.41 -1.61 13.25
C ASN A 53 -0.76 -2.59 13.13
N ALA A 54 -0.66 -3.51 12.17
CA ALA A 54 -1.64 -4.57 11.99
C ALA A 54 -1.48 -5.68 13.06
N PHE A 55 -2.56 -6.39 13.38
CA PHE A 55 -2.53 -7.56 14.27
C PHE A 55 -3.20 -8.79 13.62
N VAL A 56 -2.75 -10.00 13.99
CA VAL A 56 -3.32 -11.25 13.43
C VAL A 56 -4.78 -11.39 13.84
N GLY A 57 -5.65 -11.74 12.89
CA GLY A 57 -7.10 -11.79 13.06
C GLY A 57 -7.82 -10.44 12.82
N GLN A 58 -7.09 -9.33 12.66
CA GLN A 58 -7.70 -8.03 12.35
C GLN A 58 -8.48 -8.09 11.02
N SER A 59 -9.74 -7.67 11.06
CA SER A 59 -10.54 -7.42 9.85
C SER A 59 -10.00 -6.19 9.13
N VAL A 60 -9.69 -6.35 7.84
CA VAL A 60 -9.02 -5.33 7.03
C VAL A 60 -9.66 -5.21 5.66
N ARG A 61 -9.50 -4.03 5.07
CA ARG A 61 -9.86 -3.72 3.68
C ARG A 61 -8.62 -3.30 2.92
N ARG A 62 -8.62 -3.52 1.61
CA ARG A 62 -7.60 -2.98 0.71
C ARG A 62 -8.19 -2.49 -0.60
N HIS A 63 -7.68 -1.38 -1.10
CA HIS A 63 -8.10 -0.76 -2.35
C HIS A 63 -6.99 -0.84 -3.39
N GLY A 64 -7.32 -1.22 -4.62
CA GLY A 64 -6.41 -1.18 -5.76
C GLY A 64 -7.13 -0.75 -7.03
N SER A 65 -6.40 -0.26 -8.03
CA SER A 65 -6.99 0.26 -9.28
C SER A 65 -7.52 -0.85 -10.20
N THR A 66 -7.09 -2.10 -10.03
CA THR A 66 -7.54 -3.23 -10.85
C THR A 66 -8.82 -3.85 -10.29
N THR A 67 -8.86 -4.13 -8.98
CA THR A 67 -9.97 -4.89 -8.37
C THR A 67 -10.88 -4.09 -7.45
N GLY A 68 -10.60 -2.80 -7.27
CA GLY A 68 -11.33 -1.91 -6.37
C GLY A 68 -11.12 -2.29 -4.90
N ASN A 69 -12.20 -2.24 -4.13
CA ASN A 69 -12.17 -2.40 -2.68
C ASN A 69 -12.54 -3.84 -2.26
N ARG A 70 -11.62 -4.57 -1.63
CA ARG A 70 -11.83 -5.95 -1.12
C ARG A 70 -11.55 -6.04 0.37
N GLY A 71 -12.14 -7.03 1.04
CA GLY A 71 -12.01 -7.26 2.48
C GLY A 71 -11.52 -8.67 2.81
N GLY A 72 -11.05 -8.85 4.03
CA GLY A 72 -10.56 -10.11 4.58
C GLY A 72 -9.90 -9.88 5.93
N SER A 73 -8.91 -10.68 6.29
CA SER A 73 -8.21 -10.59 7.58
C SER A 73 -6.70 -10.77 7.46
N VAL A 74 -5.99 -10.21 8.44
CA VAL A 74 -4.55 -10.45 8.65
C VAL A 74 -4.34 -11.87 9.15
N THR A 75 -3.56 -12.66 8.43
CA THR A 75 -3.26 -14.06 8.73
C THR A 75 -1.83 -14.28 9.23
N GLY A 76 -1.01 -13.24 9.28
CA GLY A 76 0.35 -13.29 9.80
C GLY A 76 1.04 -11.92 9.77
N LEU A 77 2.10 -11.79 10.55
CA LEU A 77 3.01 -10.65 10.59
C LEU A 77 4.44 -11.16 10.42
N ASN A 78 5.39 -10.25 10.21
CA ASN A 78 6.81 -10.56 10.05
C ASN A 78 7.12 -11.56 8.92
N ALA A 79 6.28 -11.60 7.89
CA ALA A 79 6.48 -12.48 6.76
C ALA A 79 7.71 -12.04 5.94
N THR A 80 8.46 -13.03 5.45
CA THR A 80 9.57 -12.84 4.52
C THR A 80 9.15 -13.38 3.15
N VAL A 81 9.29 -12.56 2.11
CA VAL A 81 8.81 -12.85 0.76
C VAL A 81 10.00 -12.80 -0.20
N ASN A 82 10.20 -13.87 -0.98
CA ASN A 82 11.29 -13.95 -1.95
C ASN A 82 10.76 -13.60 -3.34
N TYR A 83 11.05 -12.40 -3.83
CA TYR A 83 10.81 -12.00 -5.21
C TYR A 83 12.02 -12.34 -6.09
N PRO A 84 11.85 -12.46 -7.43
CA PRO A 84 12.98 -12.63 -8.36
C PRO A 84 14.05 -11.53 -8.25
N GLN A 85 13.66 -10.34 -7.80
CA GLN A 85 14.55 -9.19 -7.59
C GLN A 85 15.25 -9.18 -6.22
N GLY A 86 14.86 -10.07 -5.29
CA GLY A 86 15.40 -10.17 -3.95
C GLY A 86 14.35 -10.41 -2.86
N THR A 87 14.83 -10.59 -1.63
CA THR A 87 13.98 -10.84 -0.46
C THR A 87 13.45 -9.54 0.14
N VAL A 88 12.19 -9.54 0.57
CA VAL A 88 11.52 -8.47 1.31
C VAL A 88 11.08 -9.00 2.67
N TYR A 89 11.27 -8.22 3.74
CA TYR A 89 11.11 -8.66 5.13
C TYR A 89 9.95 -7.93 5.83
N GLN A 90 9.59 -8.41 7.03
CA GLN A 90 8.65 -7.75 7.96
C GLN A 90 7.22 -7.51 7.42
N MET A 91 6.81 -8.28 6.41
CA MET A 91 5.55 -8.05 5.70
C MET A 91 4.31 -8.48 6.52
N ILE A 92 3.22 -7.73 6.37
CA ILE A 92 1.88 -8.12 6.82
C ILE A 92 1.34 -9.14 5.81
N ARG A 93 0.88 -10.30 6.28
CA ARG A 93 0.24 -11.33 5.45
C ARG A 93 -1.27 -11.29 5.65
N THR A 94 -2.05 -11.30 4.57
CA THR A 94 -3.52 -11.36 4.63
C THR A 94 -4.08 -12.40 3.66
N ASN A 95 -5.35 -12.77 3.84
CA ASN A 95 -6.13 -13.56 2.87
C ASN A 95 -6.96 -12.68 1.91
N VAL A 96 -6.79 -11.36 1.92
CA VAL A 96 -7.46 -10.49 0.94
C VAL A 96 -6.83 -10.77 -0.42
N CYS A 97 -7.61 -11.16 -1.42
CA CYS A 97 -7.11 -11.37 -2.78
C CYS A 97 -6.48 -10.07 -3.34
N ALA A 98 -5.67 -10.14 -4.39
CA ALA A 98 -5.17 -9.00 -5.16
C ALA A 98 -4.81 -9.43 -6.57
N GLU A 99 -4.81 -8.49 -7.52
CA GLU A 99 -4.43 -8.73 -8.92
C GLU A 99 -3.30 -7.79 -9.37
N PRO A 100 -2.61 -8.09 -10.48
CA PRO A 100 -1.66 -7.16 -11.10
C PRO A 100 -2.27 -5.76 -11.28
N GLY A 101 -1.55 -4.74 -10.80
CA GLY A 101 -2.00 -3.35 -10.77
C GLY A 101 -2.62 -2.88 -9.44
N ASP A 102 -2.93 -3.78 -8.49
CA ASP A 102 -3.32 -3.37 -7.12
C ASP A 102 -2.11 -2.98 -6.23
N SER A 103 -0.87 -3.22 -6.68
CA SER A 103 0.38 -2.88 -5.98
C SER A 103 0.50 -1.38 -5.72
N GLY A 104 0.99 -1.01 -4.53
CA GLY A 104 1.00 0.35 -3.99
C GLY A 104 -0.33 0.81 -3.38
N GLY A 105 -1.42 0.06 -3.57
CA GLY A 105 -2.72 0.35 -2.98
C GLY A 105 -2.74 0.21 -1.43
N PRO A 106 -3.61 0.94 -0.71
CA PRO A 106 -3.64 0.91 0.75
C PRO A 106 -4.32 -0.34 1.31
N LEU A 107 -3.75 -0.88 2.40
CA LEU A 107 -4.38 -1.75 3.39
C LEU A 107 -4.78 -0.92 4.60
N TYR A 108 -6.02 -1.06 5.05
CA TYR A 108 -6.59 -0.20 6.08
C TYR A 108 -7.68 -0.90 6.91
N ALA A 109 -7.97 -0.36 8.09
CA ALA A 109 -9.11 -0.74 8.93
C ALA A 109 -9.81 0.54 9.43
N GLY A 110 -11.05 0.77 8.99
CA GLY A 110 -11.74 2.04 9.24
C GLY A 110 -10.93 3.23 8.69
N SER A 111 -10.61 4.19 9.57
CA SER A 111 -9.76 5.35 9.24
C SER A 111 -8.27 5.17 9.60
N THR A 112 -7.82 3.92 9.81
CA THR A 112 -6.42 3.61 10.13
C THR A 112 -5.71 2.94 8.95
N ALA A 113 -4.66 3.57 8.43
CA ALA A 113 -3.73 2.98 7.49
C ALA A 113 -2.85 1.91 8.18
N LEU A 114 -2.65 0.78 7.52
CA LEU A 114 -1.89 -0.37 8.04
C LEU A 114 -0.70 -0.72 7.14
N GLY A 115 -0.87 -0.66 5.81
CA GLY A 115 0.20 -1.02 4.89
C GLY A 115 -0.07 -0.69 3.42
N LEU A 116 0.90 -1.04 2.57
CA LEU A 116 0.90 -0.81 1.13
C LEU A 116 1.00 -2.16 0.41
N THR A 117 0.14 -2.44 -0.58
CA THR A 117 0.14 -3.70 -1.34
C THR A 117 1.48 -3.89 -2.05
N SER A 118 2.19 -4.99 -1.75
CA SER A 118 3.44 -5.33 -2.43
C SER A 118 3.15 -6.33 -3.56
N GLY A 119 2.77 -7.56 -3.20
CA GLY A 119 2.36 -8.61 -4.12
C GLY A 119 1.80 -9.82 -3.37
N GLY A 120 1.65 -10.94 -4.06
CA GLY A 120 1.00 -12.12 -3.48
C GLY A 120 0.99 -13.33 -4.38
N SER A 121 0.18 -14.31 -4.01
CA SER A 121 -0.10 -15.52 -4.79
C SER A 121 -1.60 -15.82 -4.77
N GLY A 122 -2.10 -16.54 -5.78
CA GLY A 122 -3.54 -16.71 -6.01
C GLY A 122 -4.13 -15.53 -6.79
N ASN A 123 -5.45 -15.36 -6.71
CA ASN A 123 -6.21 -14.34 -7.45
C ASN A 123 -7.57 -14.08 -6.76
N CYS A 124 -8.39 -13.17 -7.29
CA CYS A 124 -9.71 -12.84 -6.73
C CYS A 124 -10.85 -13.81 -7.10
N SER A 125 -10.59 -14.84 -7.90
CA SER A 125 -11.56 -15.90 -8.24
C SER A 125 -11.40 -17.16 -7.36
N SER A 126 -10.17 -17.58 -7.06
CA SER A 126 -9.85 -18.75 -6.22
C SER A 126 -9.37 -18.39 -4.82
N GLY A 127 -9.26 -17.10 -4.49
CA GLY A 127 -8.59 -16.62 -3.29
C GLY A 127 -7.06 -16.65 -3.43
N GLY A 128 -6.38 -16.17 -2.39
CA GLY A 128 -4.93 -16.00 -2.42
C GLY A 128 -4.35 -15.49 -1.09
N THR A 129 -3.03 -15.28 -1.09
CA THR A 129 -2.29 -14.61 -0.01
C THR A 129 -1.71 -13.32 -0.57
N THR A 130 -2.00 -12.18 0.06
CA THR A 130 -1.41 -10.89 -0.31
C THR A 130 -0.57 -10.35 0.83
N PHE A 131 0.60 -9.82 0.47
CA PHE A 131 1.59 -9.24 1.38
C PHE A 131 1.62 -7.71 1.25
N PHE A 132 1.78 -7.05 2.39
CA PHE A 132 1.78 -5.59 2.48
C PHE A 132 2.95 -5.10 3.32
N GLN A 133 3.61 -4.05 2.83
CA GLN A 133 4.63 -3.31 3.57
C GLN A 133 3.95 -2.52 4.71
N PRO A 134 4.36 -2.66 5.98
CA PRO A 134 3.84 -1.83 7.08
C PRO A 134 4.01 -0.33 6.79
N VAL A 135 2.92 0.44 6.90
CA VAL A 135 2.95 1.89 6.58
C VAL A 135 3.75 2.69 7.61
N ILE A 136 3.71 2.28 8.88
CA ILE A 136 4.43 2.93 10.00
C ILE A 136 5.94 3.00 9.74
N GLU A 137 6.53 1.98 9.10
CA GLU A 137 7.95 2.00 8.74
C GLU A 137 8.24 3.16 7.75
N VAL A 138 7.39 3.32 6.74
CA VAL A 138 7.54 4.35 5.70
C VAL A 138 7.36 5.76 6.29
N LEU A 139 6.33 5.94 7.14
CA LEU A 139 6.05 7.21 7.82
C LEU A 139 7.25 7.62 8.70
N ASN A 140 7.74 6.71 9.54
CA ASN A 140 8.90 6.95 10.40
C ASN A 140 10.19 7.19 9.60
N ARG A 141 10.40 6.47 8.49
CA ARG A 141 11.61 6.61 7.65
C ARG A 141 11.74 8.00 7.02
N TYR A 142 10.63 8.62 6.66
CA TYR A 142 10.60 9.92 5.98
C TYR A 142 10.15 11.09 6.87
N GLY A 143 9.73 10.85 8.12
CA GLY A 143 9.28 11.88 9.04
C GLY A 143 7.96 12.53 8.61
N VAL A 144 7.02 11.73 8.12
CA VAL A 144 5.70 12.19 7.60
C VAL A 144 4.55 11.51 8.35
N SER A 145 3.40 12.19 8.41
CA SER A 145 2.13 11.65 8.94
C SER A 145 1.11 11.44 7.82
N VAL A 146 -0.08 10.91 8.14
CA VAL A 146 -1.18 10.80 7.18
C VAL A 146 -1.72 12.19 6.81
N TYR A 147 -2.07 13.00 7.81
CA TYR A 147 -2.15 14.46 7.80
C TYR A 147 -2.28 14.98 9.25
#